data_AF-A0A6G1RCP8-F1
#
_entry.id   AF-A0A6G1RCP8-F1
#
_cell.length_a   1.000
_cell.length_b   1.000
_cell.length_c   1.000
_cell.angle_alpha   90.00
_cell.angle_beta   90.00
_cell.angle_gamma   90.00
#
_symmetry.space_group_name_H-M   'P 1'
#
loop_
_entity.id
_entity.type
_entity.pdbx_description
1 polymer ?
#
loop_
_entity_poly.entity_id
_entity_poly.type
_entity_poly.pdbx_seq_one_letter_code
_entity_poly.pdbx_strand_id
1 'polypeptide(L)'
;FSAAELVRAAPGPVQPYLRLMRLHQPAGTWLLYLPCTWSIGLAAEPGCLPDWHMLGLFGVGAVLMRGAGCTINDMWDRDYDRKVTRTASRPLAAGDISTFQAFVFLGGQLSLALCVLLCLNYYSIGLGAASLSL
;
A
#
# COMPACT_ATOMS: atom_id res chain seq x y z
N PHE A 1 -14.33 -6.95 14.11
CA PHE A 1 -12.87 -6.98 13.97
C PHE A 1 -12.42 -5.76 13.21
N SER A 2 -11.94 -4.74 13.93
CA SER A 2 -11.40 -3.53 13.31
C SER A 2 -9.97 -3.80 12.83
N ALA A 3 -9.57 -3.25 11.68
CA ALA A 3 -8.20 -3.36 11.18
C ALA A 3 -7.16 -2.85 12.19
N ALA A 4 -7.55 -1.91 13.05
CA ALA A 4 -6.73 -1.43 14.16
C ALA A 4 -6.47 -2.48 15.26
N GLU A 5 -7.42 -3.40 15.50
CA GLU A 5 -7.27 -4.49 16.47
C GLU A 5 -6.31 -5.56 15.96
N LEU A 6 -6.36 -5.87 14.66
CA LEU A 6 -5.42 -6.75 13.98
C LEU A 6 -3.97 -6.26 14.12
N VAL A 7 -3.75 -4.95 13.93
CA VAL A 7 -2.42 -4.35 14.08
C VAL A 7 -1.95 -4.39 15.54
N ARG A 8 -2.86 -4.26 16.52
CA ARG A 8 -2.51 -4.36 17.95
C ARG A 8 -2.24 -5.81 18.40
N ALA A 9 -2.87 -6.79 17.77
CA ALA A 9 -2.66 -8.20 18.03
C ALA A 9 -1.37 -8.76 17.39
N ALA A 10 -0.78 -8.03 16.45
CA ALA A 10 0.46 -8.43 15.79
C ALA A 10 1.68 -8.39 16.74
N PRO A 11 2.72 -9.21 16.49
CA PRO A 11 3.93 -9.24 17.31
C PRO A 11 4.58 -7.86 17.42
N GLY A 12 5.11 -7.52 18.61
CA GLY A 12 5.76 -6.23 18.91
C GLY A 12 6.68 -5.68 17.81
N PRO A 13 7.59 -6.47 17.20
CA PRO A 13 8.49 -5.97 16.15
C PRO A 13 7.79 -5.69 14.81
N VAL A 14 6.61 -6.27 14.55
CA VAL A 14 5.87 -6.13 13.28
C VAL A 14 4.87 -4.98 13.33
N GLN A 15 4.40 -4.61 14.53
CA GLN A 15 3.48 -3.48 14.73
C GLN A 15 3.94 -2.16 14.08
N PRO A 16 5.21 -1.72 14.22
CA PRO A 16 5.62 -0.45 13.63
C PRO A 16 5.62 -0.51 12.10
N TYR A 17 5.89 -1.66 11.47
CA TYR A 17 5.78 -1.84 10.01
C TYR A 17 4.32 -1.82 9.54
N LEU A 18 3.40 -2.44 10.28
CA LEU A 18 1.96 -2.41 9.95
C LEU A 18 1.36 -1.01 10.14
N ARG A 19 1.85 -0.27 11.13
CA ARG A 19 1.50 1.15 11.33
C ARG A 19 2.06 2.02 10.20
N LEU A 20 3.29 1.75 9.75
CA LEU A 20 3.92 2.42 8.61
C LEU A 20 3.12 2.21 7.31
N MET A 21 2.62 1.00 7.07
CA MET A 21 1.70 0.70 5.96
C MET A 21 0.30 1.32 6.11
N ARG A 22 0.03 1.98 7.25
CA ARG A 22 -1.28 2.50 7.64
C ARG A 22 -2.40 1.46 7.59
N LEU A 23 -2.10 0.19 7.85
CA LEU A 23 -3.10 -0.89 7.88
C LEU A 23 -4.15 -0.70 8.98
N HIS A 24 -3.84 0.10 9.99
CA HIS A 24 -4.79 0.53 11.02
C HIS A 24 -5.90 1.46 10.50
N GLN A 25 -5.69 2.13 9.34
CA GLN A 25 -6.64 3.04 8.69
C GLN A 25 -6.85 2.63 7.23
N PRO A 26 -7.64 1.57 6.97
CA PRO A 26 -7.82 1.00 5.64
C PRO A 26 -8.58 1.92 4.68
N ALA A 27 -9.16 3.04 5.15
CA ALA A 27 -9.86 4.00 4.30
C ALA A 27 -9.02 4.45 3.10
N GLY A 28 -7.71 4.58 3.29
CA GLY A 28 -6.78 4.90 2.22
C GLY A 28 -6.62 3.82 1.16
N THR A 29 -6.66 2.55 1.55
CA THR A 29 -6.63 1.40 0.64
C THR A 29 -7.96 1.27 -0.09
N TRP A 30 -9.08 1.47 0.60
CA TRP A 30 -10.41 1.47 -0.02
C TRP A 30 -10.53 2.55 -1.10
N LEU A 31 -9.94 3.72 -0.89
CA LEU A 31 -9.92 4.79 -1.89
C LEU A 31 -9.21 4.37 -3.18
N LEU A 32 -8.15 3.57 -3.10
CA LEU A 32 -7.48 3.02 -4.28
C LEU A 32 -8.26 1.83 -4.86
N TYR A 33 -8.83 0.98 -4.02
CA TYR A 33 -9.46 -0.26 -4.45
C TYR A 33 -10.82 -0.03 -5.13
N LEU A 34 -11.66 0.86 -4.60
CA LEU A 34 -12.99 1.14 -5.14
C LEU A 34 -12.97 1.50 -6.64
N PRO A 35 -12.21 2.51 -7.12
CA PRO A 35 -12.20 2.83 -8.55
C PRO A 35 -11.72 1.64 -9.41
N CYS A 36 -10.77 0.84 -8.92
CA CYS A 36 -10.32 -0.37 -9.61
C CYS A 36 -11.45 -1.41 -9.71
N THR A 37 -12.18 -1.67 -8.63
CA THR A 37 -13.31 -2.61 -8.66
C THR A 37 -14.43 -2.17 -9.60
N TRP A 38 -14.72 -0.87 -9.64
CA TRP A 38 -15.70 -0.30 -10.57
C TRP A 38 -15.24 -0.45 -12.02
N SER A 39 -13.95 -0.19 -12.29
CA SER A 39 -13.37 -0.40 -13.62
C SER A 39 -13.44 -1.86 -14.08
N ILE A 40 -13.17 -2.82 -13.19
CA ILE A 40 -13.25 -4.25 -13.52
C ILE A 40 -14.71 -4.65 -13.78
N GLY A 41 -15.65 -4.15 -12.96
CA GLY A 41 -17.08 -4.39 -13.17
C GLY A 41 -17.60 -3.81 -14.49
N LEU A 42 -17.16 -2.61 -14.87
CA LEU A 42 -17.52 -1.99 -16.15
C LEU A 42 -16.88 -2.69 -17.36
N ALA A 43 -15.74 -3.34 -17.17
CA ALA A 43 -15.06 -4.11 -18.21
C ALA A 43 -15.62 -5.53 -18.36
N ALA A 44 -16.42 -6.02 -17.41
CA ALA A 44 -17.03 -7.34 -17.46
C ALA A 44 -18.17 -7.39 -18.51
N GLU A 45 -18.37 -8.55 -19.12
CA GLU A 45 -19.47 -8.74 -20.07
C GLU A 45 -20.84 -8.56 -19.40
N PRO A 46 -21.85 -8.04 -20.12
CA PRO A 46 -23.19 -7.84 -19.57
C PRO A 46 -23.76 -9.14 -19.00
N GLY A 47 -24.02 -9.15 -17.69
CA GLY A 47 -24.59 -10.31 -16.97
C GLY A 47 -23.55 -11.27 -16.37
N CYS A 48 -22.26 -11.02 -16.56
CA CYS A 48 -21.19 -11.78 -15.91
C CYS A 48 -20.70 -11.08 -14.64
N LEU A 49 -20.26 -11.87 -13.66
CA LEU A 49 -19.57 -11.34 -12.49
C LEU A 49 -18.15 -10.91 -12.86
N PRO A 50 -17.61 -9.84 -12.24
CA PRO A 50 -16.22 -9.44 -12.41
C PRO A 50 -15.27 -10.56 -11.98
N ASP A 51 -14.15 -10.70 -12.69
CA ASP A 51 -13.16 -11.74 -12.43
C ASP A 51 -12.60 -11.62 -11.00
N TRP A 52 -12.85 -12.66 -10.19
CA TRP A 52 -12.38 -12.74 -8.81
C TRP A 52 -10.85 -12.71 -8.70
N HIS A 53 -10.13 -13.22 -9.70
CA HIS A 53 -8.67 -13.15 -9.74
C HIS A 53 -8.20 -11.70 -9.89
N MET A 54 -8.83 -10.92 -10.77
CA MET A 54 -8.50 -9.50 -10.94
C MET A 54 -8.83 -8.69 -9.70
N LEU A 55 -9.98 -8.92 -9.08
CA LEU A 55 -10.36 -8.27 -7.83
C LEU A 55 -9.34 -8.56 -6.72
N GLY A 56 -8.90 -9.81 -6.59
CA GLY A 56 -7.86 -10.21 -5.65
C GLY A 56 -6.51 -9.52 -5.91
N LEU A 57 -6.04 -9.52 -7.16
CA LEU A 57 -4.78 -8.89 -7.56
C LEU A 57 -4.80 -7.38 -7.30
N PHE A 58 -5.86 -6.68 -7.71
CA PHE A 58 -5.99 -5.24 -7.46
C PHE A 58 -6.16 -4.91 -5.98
N GLY A 59 -6.79 -5.79 -5.19
CA GLY A 59 -6.88 -5.64 -3.73
C GLY A 59 -5.50 -5.69 -3.07
N VAL A 60 -4.71 -6.71 -3.41
CA VAL A 60 -3.32 -6.84 -2.92
C VAL A 60 -2.47 -5.66 -3.41
N GLY A 61 -2.56 -5.31 -4.69
CA GLY A 61 -1.88 -4.15 -5.27
C GLY A 61 -2.22 -2.84 -4.56
N ALA A 62 -3.49 -2.59 -4.25
CA ALA A 62 -3.93 -1.39 -3.53
C ALA A 62 -3.36 -1.30 -2.11
N VAL A 63 -3.29 -2.43 -1.38
CA VAL A 63 -2.66 -2.49 -0.05
C VAL A 63 -1.17 -2.19 -0.15
N LEU A 64 -0.47 -2.83 -1.08
CA LEU A 64 0.98 -2.67 -1.26
C LEU A 64 1.35 -1.25 -1.70
N MET A 65 0.66 -0.69 -2.71
CA MET A 65 0.92 0.66 -3.21
C MET A 65 0.57 1.74 -2.19
N ARG A 66 -0.52 1.57 -1.43
CA ARG A 66 -0.81 2.48 -0.34
C ARG A 66 0.27 2.44 0.73
N GLY A 67 0.72 1.23 1.10
CA GLY A 67 1.80 1.04 2.06
C GLY A 67 3.13 1.66 1.62
N ALA A 68 3.50 1.47 0.35
CA ALA A 68 4.71 2.04 -0.25
C ALA A 68 4.66 3.57 -0.28
N GLY A 69 3.54 4.16 -0.74
CA GLY A 69 3.36 5.62 -0.77
C GLY A 69 3.41 6.24 0.63
N CYS A 70 2.80 5.59 1.63
CA CYS A 70 2.90 6.06 3.01
C CYS A 70 4.34 5.96 3.56
N THR A 71 5.07 4.90 3.20
CA THR A 71 6.46 4.71 3.63
C THR A 71 7.38 5.78 3.03
N ILE A 72 7.24 6.08 1.73
CA ILE A 72 8.00 7.16 1.07
C ILE A 72 7.69 8.51 1.70
N ASN A 73 6.41 8.81 1.95
CA ASN A 73 6.02 10.08 2.57
C ASN A 73 6.58 10.22 3.98
N ASP A 74 6.47 9.18 4.81
CA ASP A 74 7.01 9.20 6.17
C ASP A 74 8.56 9.25 6.17
N MET A 75 9.23 8.75 5.13
CA MET A 75 10.69 8.89 4.96
C MET A 75 11.09 10.33 4.63
N TRP A 76 10.34 11.00 3.74
CA TRP A 76 10.63 12.37 3.32
C TRP A 76 10.24 13.40 4.40
N ASP A 77 9.12 13.17 5.08
CA ASP A 77 8.58 14.09 6.09
C ASP A 77 9.22 13.91 7.47
N ARG A 78 10.16 12.97 7.65
CA ARG A 78 10.73 12.58 8.96
C ARG A 78 11.17 13.75 9.83
N ASP A 79 11.92 14.69 9.27
CA ASP A 79 12.47 15.82 10.02
C ASP A 79 11.43 16.89 10.37
N TYR A 80 10.37 16.99 9.56
CA TYR A 80 9.22 17.85 9.82
C TYR A 80 8.28 17.22 10.84
N ASP A 81 8.00 15.93 10.70
CA ASP A 81 7.13 15.17 11.60
C ASP A 81 7.66 15.14 13.03
N ARG A 82 8.97 15.11 13.22
CA ARG A 82 9.58 15.21 14.56
C ARG A 82 9.28 16.54 15.27
N LYS A 83 9.04 17.62 14.53
CA LYS A 83 8.79 18.97 15.08
C LYS A 83 7.31 19.20 15.41
N VAL A 84 6.41 18.28 15.04
CA VAL A 84 4.96 18.45 15.19
C VAL A 84 4.41 17.41 16.17
N THR A 85 3.84 17.85 17.28
CA THR A 85 3.32 16.99 18.37
C THR A 85 2.35 15.90 17.87
N ARG A 86 1.59 16.17 16.81
CA ARG A 86 0.64 15.21 16.21
C ARG A 86 1.32 14.07 15.44
N THR A 87 2.44 14.34 14.76
CA THR A 87 3.10 13.38 13.86
C THR A 87 4.45 12.89 14.39
N ALA A 88 4.91 13.43 15.52
CA ALA A 88 6.10 12.96 16.24
C ALA A 88 6.00 11.49 16.68
N SER A 89 4.79 10.94 16.83
CA SER A 89 4.54 9.54 17.18
C SER A 89 4.57 8.58 15.99
N ARG A 90 4.81 9.07 14.77
CA ARG A 90 5.02 8.19 13.59
C ARG A 90 6.29 7.35 13.79
N PRO A 91 6.30 6.07 13.39
CA PRO A 91 7.39 5.15 13.70
C PRO A 91 8.77 5.62 13.16
N LEU A 92 8.80 6.32 12.02
CA LEU A 92 10.06 6.89 11.48
C LEU A 92 10.53 8.17 12.19
N ALA A 93 9.59 9.00 12.63
CA ALA A 93 9.88 10.24 13.36
C ALA A 93 10.29 9.96 14.80
N ALA A 94 9.60 9.01 15.45
CA ALA A 94 9.87 8.50 16.80
C ALA A 94 11.17 7.70 16.91
N GLY A 95 11.67 7.14 15.79
CA GLY A 95 12.89 6.35 15.75
C GLY A 95 12.70 4.86 16.02
N ASP A 96 11.45 4.38 16.04
CA ASP A 96 11.11 2.96 16.18
C ASP A 96 11.60 2.11 15.00
N ILE A 97 11.74 2.74 13.82
CA ILE A 97 12.27 2.12 12.59
C ILE A 97 13.42 2.96 12.05
N SER A 98 14.54 2.31 11.71
CA SER A 98 15.65 2.96 11.02
C SER A 98 15.29 3.31 9.57
N THR A 99 15.81 4.43 9.04
CA THR A 99 15.61 4.81 7.63
C THR A 99 16.03 3.70 6.66
N PHE A 100 17.06 2.93 7.01
CA PHE A 100 17.50 1.79 6.20
C PHE A 100 16.48 0.64 6.21
N GLN A 101 15.89 0.33 7.37
CA GLN A 101 14.82 -0.67 7.47
C GLN A 101 13.57 -0.25 6.69
N ALA A 102 13.22 1.05 6.75
CA ALA A 102 12.13 1.62 5.97
C ALA A 102 12.39 1.47 4.47
N PHE A 103 13.62 1.73 4.02
CA PHE A 103 14.02 1.57 2.63
C PHE A 103 13.97 0.11 2.16
N VAL A 104 14.48 -0.84 2.96
CA VAL A 104 14.38 -2.28 2.65
C VAL A 104 12.91 -2.71 2.58
N PHE A 105 12.08 -2.23 3.50
CA PHE A 105 10.65 -2.51 3.51
C PHE A 105 9.92 -1.95 2.29
N LEU A 106 10.23 -0.70 1.91
CA LEU A 106 9.74 -0.07 0.70
C LEU A 106 10.13 -0.89 -0.54
N GLY A 107 11.40 -1.30 -0.63
CA GLY A 107 11.88 -2.17 -1.71
C GLY A 107 11.10 -3.47 -1.79
N GLY A 108 10.80 -4.09 -0.64
CA GLY A 108 9.95 -5.29 -0.56
C GLY A 108 8.52 -5.05 -1.06
N GLN A 109 7.88 -3.95 -0.63
CA GLN A 109 6.52 -3.59 -1.07
C GLN A 109 6.45 -3.33 -2.57
N LEU A 110 7.41 -2.57 -3.11
CA LEU A 110 7.51 -2.28 -4.53
C LEU A 110 7.79 -3.54 -5.35
N SER A 111 8.65 -4.43 -4.86
CA SER A 111 8.94 -5.70 -5.52
C SER A 111 7.72 -6.61 -5.57
N LEU A 112 6.97 -6.72 -4.47
CA LEU A 112 5.72 -7.49 -4.42
C LEU A 112 4.65 -6.88 -5.34
N ALA A 113 4.54 -5.56 -5.38
CA ALA A 113 3.61 -4.88 -6.27
C ALA A 113 4.00 -5.04 -7.74
N LEU A 114 5.30 -5.06 -8.05
CA LEU A 114 5.80 -5.40 -9.37
C LEU A 114 5.45 -6.84 -9.74
N CYS A 115 5.58 -7.81 -8.82
CA CYS A 115 5.12 -9.18 -9.06
C CYS A 115 3.62 -9.23 -9.39
N VAL A 116 2.79 -8.48 -8.66
CA VAL A 116 1.35 -8.36 -8.97
C VAL A 116 1.14 -7.78 -10.38
N LEU A 117 1.92 -6.76 -10.77
CA LEU A 117 1.86 -6.18 -12.11
C LEU A 117 2.27 -7.18 -13.20
N LEU A 118 3.29 -8.00 -12.95
CA LEU A 118 3.76 -9.04 -13.87
C LEU A 118 2.77 -10.21 -14.02
N CYS A 119 1.87 -10.40 -13.05
CA CYS A 119 0.75 -11.35 -13.19
C CYS A 119 -0.40 -10.82 -14.07
N LEU A 120 -0.36 -9.55 -14.49
CA LEU A 120 -1.35 -8.97 -15.40
C LEU A 120 -0.92 -9.13 -16.87
N ASN A 121 -1.81 -8.73 -17.79
CA ASN A 121 -1.58 -8.79 -19.23
C ASN A 121 -0.42 -7.88 -19.68
N TYR A 122 0.24 -8.25 -20.78
CA TYR A 122 1.35 -7.46 -21.38
C TYR A 122 0.99 -5.99 -21.63
N TYR A 123 -0.26 -5.70 -22.01
CA TYR A 123 -0.75 -4.33 -22.15
C TYR A 123 -0.71 -3.54 -20.84
N SER A 124 -1.10 -4.16 -19.72
CA SER A 124 -1.05 -3.55 -18.39
C SER A 124 0.39 -3.31 -17.94
N ILE A 125 1.31 -4.23 -18.24
CA ILE A 125 2.73 -4.06 -17.95
C ILE A 125 3.31 -2.87 -18.73
N GLY A 126 3.00 -2.78 -20.03
CA GLY A 126 3.44 -1.66 -20.88
C GLY A 126 2.91 -0.31 -20.42
N LEU A 127 1.60 -0.24 -20.10
CA LEU A 127 0.98 0.96 -19.53
C LEU A 127 1.59 1.35 -18.18
N GLY A 128 1.85 0.37 -17.31
CA GLY A 128 2.51 0.59 -16.02
C GLY A 128 3.90 1.20 -16.19
N ALA A 129 4.72 0.64 -17.08
CA ALA A 129 6.05 1.17 -17.38
C ALA A 129 5.99 2.59 -17.97
N ALA A 130 5.05 2.85 -18.89
CA ALA A 130 4.87 4.18 -19.47
C ALA A 130 4.47 5.23 -18.41
N SER A 131 3.61 4.85 -17.44
CA SER A 131 3.14 5.76 -16.40
C SER A 131 4.23 6.27 -15.46
N LEU A 132 5.36 5.56 -15.34
CA LEU A 132 6.52 5.99 -14.53
C LEU A 132 7.35 7.07 -15.23
N SER A 133 7.21 7.20 -16.55
CA SER A 133 7.96 8.17 -17.36
C SER A 133 7.32 9.57 -17.31
N LEU A 134 6.09 9.65 -16.79
CA LEU A 134 5.18 10.79 -16.85
C LEU A 134 5.18 11.55 -15.52
#